data_AF-A0A6I6DUM7-F1
#
_entry.id   AF-A0A6I6DUM7-F1
#
_cell.length_a   1.000
_cell.length_b   1.000
_cell.length_c   1.000
_cell.angle_alpha   90.00
_cell.angle_beta   90.00
_cell.angle_gamma   90.00
#
_symmetry.space_group_name_H-M   'P 1'
#
loop_
_entity.id
_entity.type
_entity.pdbx_description
1 polymer ?
#
loop_
_entity_poly.entity_id
_entity_poly.type
_entity_poly.pdbx_seq_one_letter_code
_entity_poly.pdbx_strand_id
1 'polypeptide(L)'
;MTRLIRLLPLAALVLTACSITPPKGPGKSPDSPQWRQHQQEVRTLSQYQTRGAFAYLSDQQKVYARFFWQQTGQDRYRLLLLNPLGSTEMELIAQPGSAQVTDNKGQKYTGTDAEEMIGKLTGMPIPITSLRQWILGLPGDATDYKLDDQYRLSEVNYSQNGKTWKVVYGGYDSNSKPALPSSLELTEGSQRIKLKMDNWIVK
;
A
#
# COMPACT_ATOMS: atom_id res chain seq x y z
N MET A 1 -17.16 6.11 75.64
CA MET A 1 -18.44 6.29 74.92
C MET A 1 -18.15 6.33 73.42
N THR A 2 -18.69 5.35 72.72
CA THR A 2 -18.67 5.12 71.28
C THR A 2 -19.21 6.32 70.49
N ARG A 3 -18.56 6.69 69.38
CA ARG A 3 -19.23 7.06 68.12
C ARG A 3 -18.35 6.71 66.91
N LEU A 4 -18.67 5.57 66.29
CA LEU A 4 -18.42 5.30 64.87
C LEU A 4 -19.35 6.20 64.05
N ILE A 5 -18.81 6.97 63.10
CA ILE A 5 -19.52 7.30 61.84
C ILE A 5 -18.54 7.17 60.68
N ARG A 6 -18.93 6.27 59.77
CA ARG A 6 -18.30 5.91 58.49
C ARG A 6 -18.36 7.09 57.52
N LEU A 7 -17.36 7.18 56.63
CA LEU A 7 -17.54 7.44 55.17
C LEU A 7 -16.18 7.27 54.46
N LEU A 8 -15.86 6.01 54.12
CA LEU A 8 -15.09 5.66 52.92
C LEU A 8 -15.90 6.10 51.68
N PRO A 9 -15.34 6.28 50.46
CA PRO A 9 -13.94 6.55 50.07
C PRO A 9 -13.82 7.66 48.99
N LEU A 10 -12.87 8.59 49.13
CA LEU A 10 -12.52 9.56 48.09
C LEU A 10 -11.55 8.91 47.06
N ALA A 11 -11.95 7.80 46.45
CA ALA A 11 -11.09 6.99 45.56
C ALA A 11 -11.82 6.45 44.32
N ALA A 12 -12.89 7.10 43.86
CA ALA A 12 -13.70 6.65 42.71
C ALA A 12 -13.55 7.52 41.44
N LEU A 13 -12.47 8.30 41.33
CA LEU A 13 -12.22 9.20 40.20
C LEU A 13 -11.19 8.66 39.20
N VAL A 14 -10.97 7.34 39.19
CA VAL A 14 -9.98 6.71 38.31
C VAL A 14 -10.71 5.92 37.21
N LEU A 15 -10.49 6.37 35.97
CA LEU A 15 -10.61 5.62 34.71
C LEU A 15 -12.01 5.29 34.19
N THR A 16 -12.63 6.25 33.48
CA THR A 16 -13.49 5.93 32.34
C THR A 16 -13.00 6.65 31.08
N ALA A 17 -11.80 6.27 30.64
CA ALA A 17 -11.37 6.50 29.25
C ALA A 17 -11.47 5.16 28.50
N CYS A 18 -12.69 4.64 28.37
CA CYS A 18 -12.95 3.58 27.43
C CYS A 18 -12.87 4.20 26.03
N SER A 19 -11.73 4.04 25.34
CA SER A 19 -11.69 4.26 23.90
C SER A 19 -12.51 3.17 23.24
N ILE A 20 -13.80 3.43 23.04
CA ILE A 20 -14.65 2.61 22.18
C ILE A 20 -14.21 2.93 20.75
N THR A 21 -13.32 2.11 20.20
CA THR A 21 -13.22 1.99 18.75
C THR A 21 -14.52 1.34 18.29
N PRO A 22 -15.42 2.06 17.59
CA PRO A 22 -16.66 1.46 17.12
C PRO A 22 -16.32 0.25 16.24
N PRO A 23 -17.06 -0.86 16.38
CA PRO A 23 -16.87 -2.00 15.49
C PRO A 23 -17.11 -1.50 14.07
N LYS A 24 -16.11 -1.68 13.19
CA LYS A 24 -16.28 -1.47 11.76
C LYS A 24 -17.44 -2.36 11.33
N GLY A 25 -18.57 -1.75 10.95
CA GLY A 25 -19.71 -2.49 10.41
C GLY A 25 -19.32 -3.27 9.15
N PRO A 26 -20.22 -4.07 8.57
CA PRO A 26 -19.96 -4.64 7.25
C PRO A 26 -19.55 -3.50 6.31
N GLY A 27 -18.38 -3.63 5.68
CA GLY A 27 -17.83 -2.60 4.79
C GLY A 27 -18.81 -2.23 3.68
N LYS A 28 -18.59 -1.09 3.02
CA LYS A 28 -19.48 -0.66 1.93
C LYS A 28 -19.48 -1.68 0.79
N SER A 29 -20.62 -1.81 0.11
CA SER A 29 -20.78 -2.78 -0.98
C SER A 29 -19.90 -2.41 -2.20
N PRO A 30 -19.15 -3.38 -2.75
CA PRO A 30 -18.49 -3.27 -4.05
C PRO A 30 -19.42 -2.94 -5.23
N ASP A 31 -20.74 -3.12 -5.10
CA ASP A 31 -21.69 -2.77 -6.19
C ASP A 31 -22.24 -1.34 -6.09
N SER A 32 -21.80 -0.58 -5.08
CA SER A 32 -22.28 0.78 -4.84
C SER A 32 -21.94 1.75 -6.00
N PRO A 33 -22.83 2.68 -6.35
CA PRO A 33 -22.54 3.73 -7.33
C PRO A 33 -21.31 4.58 -6.97
N GLN A 34 -21.11 4.87 -5.69
CA GLN A 34 -20.01 5.69 -5.18
C GLN A 34 -18.65 5.03 -5.43
N TRP A 35 -18.55 3.71 -5.23
CA TRP A 35 -17.32 2.99 -5.54
C TRP A 35 -17.02 2.99 -7.03
N ARG A 36 -18.02 2.71 -7.87
CA ARG A 36 -17.86 2.77 -9.33
C ARG A 36 -17.42 4.16 -9.79
N GLN A 37 -17.99 5.21 -9.21
CA GLN A 37 -17.59 6.58 -9.47
C GLN A 37 -16.13 6.83 -9.04
N HIS A 38 -15.74 6.44 -7.82
CA HIS A 38 -14.37 6.59 -7.35
C HIS A 38 -13.36 5.85 -8.25
N GLN A 39 -13.65 4.60 -8.64
CA GLN A 39 -12.80 3.86 -9.59
C GLN A 39 -12.69 4.58 -10.93
N GLN A 40 -13.79 5.15 -11.43
CA GLN A 40 -13.78 5.91 -12.68
C GLN A 40 -12.91 7.17 -12.56
N GLU A 41 -13.06 7.94 -11.48
CA GLU A 41 -12.23 9.11 -11.20
C GLU A 41 -10.74 8.74 -11.16
N VAL A 42 -10.37 7.65 -10.47
CA VAL A 42 -8.97 7.20 -10.43
C VAL A 42 -8.47 6.75 -11.80
N ARG A 43 -9.31 6.06 -12.59
CA ARG A 43 -8.95 5.62 -13.96
C ARG A 43 -8.82 6.77 -14.97
N THR A 44 -9.39 7.94 -14.68
CA THR A 44 -9.20 9.13 -15.54
C THR A 44 -7.82 9.76 -15.40
N LEU A 45 -7.07 9.41 -14.34
CA LEU A 45 -5.71 9.88 -14.16
C LEU A 45 -4.80 9.33 -15.26
N SER A 46 -4.29 10.23 -16.09
CA SER A 46 -3.40 9.91 -17.21
C SER A 46 -1.95 9.79 -16.74
N GLN A 47 -1.59 10.54 -15.71
CA GLN A 47 -0.25 10.57 -15.13
C GLN A 47 -0.34 10.69 -13.62
N TYR A 48 0.53 9.97 -12.93
CA TYR A 48 0.63 10.08 -11.49
C TYR A 48 2.03 9.80 -10.99
N GLN A 49 2.36 10.43 -9.88
CA GLN A 49 3.62 10.30 -9.21
C GLN A 49 3.39 10.27 -7.71
N THR A 50 4.11 9.41 -7.01
CA THR A 50 4.20 9.42 -5.56
C THR A 50 5.61 9.05 -5.12
N ARG A 51 5.93 9.39 -3.88
CA ARG A 51 7.20 9.06 -3.24
C ARG A 51 6.96 8.81 -1.77
N GLY A 52 7.88 8.10 -1.13
CA GLY A 52 7.71 7.82 0.28
C GLY A 52 8.67 6.80 0.83
N ALA A 53 8.28 6.16 1.93
CA ALA A 53 9.04 5.10 2.57
C ALA A 53 8.59 3.73 2.04
N PHE A 54 9.57 2.87 1.77
CA PHE A 54 9.40 1.48 1.35
C PHE A 54 10.10 0.57 2.35
N ALA A 55 9.45 -0.55 2.68
CA ALA A 55 10.10 -1.64 3.37
C ALA A 55 9.70 -2.97 2.72
N TYR A 56 10.68 -3.81 2.41
CA TYR A 56 10.50 -5.22 2.10
C TYR A 56 11.04 -6.05 3.27
N LEU A 57 10.23 -6.97 3.78
CA LEU A 57 10.56 -7.81 4.92
C LEU A 57 10.25 -9.26 4.57
N SER A 58 11.24 -10.14 4.69
CA SER A 58 11.07 -11.59 4.63
C SER A 58 11.97 -12.26 5.67
N ASP A 59 11.93 -13.60 5.73
CA ASP A 59 12.82 -14.37 6.60
C ASP A 59 14.29 -14.30 6.14
N GLN A 60 14.51 -14.07 4.84
CA GLN A 60 15.84 -14.05 4.22
C GLN A 60 16.44 -12.64 4.16
N GLN A 61 15.63 -11.60 4.05
CA GLN A 61 16.14 -10.23 3.92
C GLN A 61 15.19 -9.16 4.42
N LYS A 62 15.77 -8.01 4.79
CA LYS A 62 15.06 -6.79 5.16
C LYS A 62 15.66 -5.62 4.41
N VAL A 63 14.86 -4.98 3.57
CA VAL A 63 15.27 -3.82 2.77
C VAL A 63 14.43 -2.62 3.18
N TYR A 64 15.10 -1.54 3.55
CA TYR A 64 14.46 -0.25 3.85
C TYR A 64 14.96 0.78 2.85
N ALA A 65 14.03 1.44 2.17
CA ALA A 65 14.36 2.38 1.11
C ALA A 65 13.39 3.57 1.11
N ARG A 66 13.81 4.63 0.43
CA ARG A 66 12.91 5.64 -0.10
C ARG A 66 12.48 5.19 -1.49
N PHE A 67 11.20 5.25 -1.79
CA PHE A 67 10.72 4.95 -3.13
C PHE A 67 10.24 6.19 -3.86
N PHE A 68 10.32 6.12 -5.18
CA PHE A 68 9.70 7.03 -6.11
C PHE A 68 8.99 6.22 -7.18
N TRP A 69 7.70 6.45 -7.32
CA TRP A 69 6.86 5.88 -8.35
C TRP A 69 6.42 6.98 -9.31
N GLN A 70 6.56 6.72 -10.61
CA GLN A 70 6.02 7.61 -11.64
C GLN A 70 5.41 6.77 -12.75
N GLN A 71 4.19 7.10 -13.15
CA GLN A 71 3.52 6.51 -14.30
C GLN A 71 3.06 7.62 -15.24
N THR A 72 3.45 7.53 -16.50
CA THR A 72 3.23 8.56 -17.54
C THR A 72 2.33 8.06 -18.68
N GLY A 73 1.89 6.82 -18.62
CA GLY A 73 0.93 6.20 -19.51
C GLY A 73 0.54 4.83 -18.96
N GLN A 74 -0.40 4.14 -19.62
CA GLN A 74 -0.94 2.88 -19.10
C GLN A 74 0.17 1.90 -18.71
N ASP A 75 1.10 1.57 -19.61
CA ASP A 75 2.22 0.64 -19.38
C ASP A 75 3.60 1.32 -19.39
N ARG A 76 3.66 2.60 -19.02
CA ARG A 76 4.93 3.35 -18.91
C ARG A 76 5.11 3.85 -17.49
N TYR A 77 5.95 3.15 -16.73
CA TYR A 77 6.17 3.47 -15.33
C TYR A 77 7.61 3.24 -14.90
N ARG A 78 7.99 3.93 -13.83
CA ARG A 78 9.29 3.84 -13.19
C ARG A 78 9.10 3.66 -11.68
N LEU A 79 9.77 2.65 -11.13
CA LEU A 79 9.94 2.48 -9.70
C LEU A 79 11.43 2.63 -9.38
N LEU A 80 11.77 3.63 -8.57
CA LEU A 80 13.12 3.82 -8.05
C LEU A 80 13.11 3.59 -6.55
N LEU A 81 14.00 2.74 -6.07
CA LEU A 81 14.30 2.53 -4.66
C LEU A 81 15.69 3.08 -4.36
N LEU A 82 15.77 3.96 -3.35
CA LEU A 82 17.01 4.55 -2.87
C LEU A 82 17.26 4.09 -1.44
N ASN A 83 18.47 3.60 -1.17
CA ASN A 83 18.87 3.26 0.19
C ASN A 83 19.05 4.54 1.05
N PRO A 84 19.21 4.43 2.38
CA PRO A 84 19.36 5.58 3.26
C PRO A 84 20.56 6.49 2.94
N LEU A 85 21.57 5.98 2.22
CA LEU A 85 22.73 6.75 1.77
C LEU A 85 22.47 7.52 0.46
N GLY A 86 21.28 7.36 -0.14
CA GLY A 86 20.88 8.01 -1.38
C GLY A 86 21.34 7.29 -2.65
N SER A 87 21.98 6.13 -2.54
CA SER A 87 22.33 5.30 -3.70
C SER A 87 21.14 4.46 -4.17
N THR A 88 21.12 4.11 -5.45
CA THR A 88 20.12 3.22 -6.03
C THR A 88 20.21 1.84 -5.39
N GLU A 89 19.12 1.40 -4.77
CA GLU A 89 18.94 0.01 -4.34
C GLU A 89 18.42 -0.84 -5.50
N MET A 90 17.46 -0.30 -6.26
CA MET A 90 16.92 -0.91 -7.47
C MET A 90 16.19 0.17 -8.28
N GLU A 91 16.29 0.11 -9.60
CA GLU A 91 15.43 0.87 -10.50
C GLU A 91 14.74 -0.08 -11.48
N LEU A 92 13.43 0.06 -11.62
CA LEU A 92 12.66 -0.55 -12.70
C LEU A 92 12.16 0.57 -13.62
N ILE A 93 12.40 0.41 -14.92
CA ILE A 93 11.78 1.20 -15.98
C ILE A 93 11.01 0.23 -16.87
N ALA A 94 9.70 0.37 -16.91
CA ALA A 94 8.82 -0.45 -17.72
C ALA A 94 8.20 0.37 -18.86
N GLN A 95 8.14 -0.25 -20.02
CA GLN A 95 7.55 0.27 -21.25
C GLN A 95 6.77 -0.84 -21.96
N PRO A 96 5.91 -0.52 -22.94
CA PRO A 96 5.24 -1.54 -23.74
C PRO A 96 6.25 -2.53 -24.34
N GLY A 97 6.12 -3.81 -23.97
CA GLY A 97 6.98 -4.90 -24.47
C GLY A 97 8.40 -4.96 -23.91
N SER A 98 8.77 -4.12 -22.93
CA SER A 98 10.13 -4.12 -22.37
C SER A 98 10.18 -3.60 -20.94
N ALA A 99 10.97 -4.27 -20.10
CA ALA A 99 11.32 -3.85 -18.76
C ALA A 99 12.84 -3.84 -18.61
N GLN A 100 13.36 -2.79 -17.98
CA GLN A 100 14.77 -2.69 -17.59
C GLN A 100 14.85 -2.62 -16.06
N VAL A 101 15.64 -3.50 -15.46
CA VAL A 101 15.98 -3.47 -14.03
C VAL A 101 17.44 -3.08 -13.88
N THR A 102 17.72 -2.06 -13.07
CA THR A 102 19.06 -1.71 -12.62
C THR A 102 19.22 -2.15 -11.16
N ASP A 103 20.24 -2.94 -10.85
CA ASP A 103 20.53 -3.40 -9.48
C ASP A 103 21.33 -2.38 -8.64
N ASN A 104 21.64 -2.74 -7.38
CA ASN A 104 22.42 -1.90 -6.47
C ASN A 104 23.92 -1.77 -6.85
N LYS A 105 24.39 -2.52 -7.85
CA LYS A 105 25.73 -2.38 -8.44
C LYS A 105 25.73 -1.54 -9.70
N GLY A 106 24.55 -1.05 -10.13
CA GLY A 106 24.38 -0.31 -11.38
C GLY A 106 24.33 -1.20 -12.62
N GLN A 107 24.27 -2.52 -12.47
CA GLN A 107 24.13 -3.45 -13.60
C GLN A 107 22.70 -3.37 -14.14
N LYS A 108 22.57 -3.31 -15.46
CA LYS A 108 21.30 -3.19 -16.17
C LYS A 108 20.93 -4.52 -16.82
N TYR A 109 19.70 -4.93 -16.62
CA TYR A 109 19.10 -6.14 -17.18
C TYR A 109 17.83 -5.75 -17.92
N THR A 110 17.61 -6.33 -19.10
CA THR A 110 16.42 -6.09 -19.91
C THR A 110 15.68 -7.40 -20.12
N GLY A 111 14.36 -7.34 -20.12
CA GLY A 111 13.48 -8.48 -20.38
C GLY A 111 12.03 -8.01 -20.61
N THR A 112 11.10 -8.95 -20.61
CA THR A 112 9.68 -8.67 -20.85
C THR A 112 8.80 -8.86 -19.61
N ASP A 113 9.31 -9.57 -18.59
CA ASP A 113 8.61 -9.83 -17.33
C ASP A 113 9.33 -9.12 -16.19
N ALA A 114 8.82 -7.93 -15.82
CA ALA A 114 9.38 -7.14 -14.74
C ALA A 114 9.29 -7.85 -13.37
N GLU A 115 8.22 -8.60 -13.12
CA GLU A 115 8.01 -9.28 -11.84
C GLU A 115 9.04 -10.39 -11.64
N GLU A 116 9.23 -11.22 -12.67
CA GLU A 116 10.22 -12.28 -12.68
C GLU A 116 11.64 -11.72 -12.52
N MET A 117 11.96 -10.66 -13.27
CA MET A 117 13.28 -10.02 -13.23
C MET A 117 13.59 -9.48 -11.83
N ILE A 118 12.67 -8.73 -11.22
CA ILE A 118 12.89 -8.16 -9.88
C ILE A 118 13.12 -9.31 -8.88
N GLY A 119 12.28 -10.35 -8.90
CA GLY A 119 12.41 -11.49 -8.00
C GLY A 119 13.76 -12.19 -8.13
N LYS A 120 14.21 -12.46 -9.36
CA LYS A 120 15.50 -13.15 -9.62
C LYS A 120 16.73 -12.31 -9.28
N LEU A 121 16.69 -11.01 -9.59
CA LEU A 121 17.86 -10.13 -9.46
C LEU A 121 18.04 -9.58 -8.05
N THR A 122 16.93 -9.36 -7.33
CA THR A 122 16.96 -8.68 -6.01
C THR A 122 16.53 -9.58 -4.86
N GLY A 123 15.95 -10.75 -5.15
CA GLY A 123 15.32 -11.60 -4.13
C GLY A 123 14.06 -10.99 -3.52
N MET A 124 13.58 -9.85 -4.02
CA MET A 124 12.34 -9.21 -3.59
C MET A 124 11.23 -9.49 -4.63
N PRO A 125 10.49 -10.60 -4.55
CA PRO A 125 9.37 -10.85 -5.45
C PRO A 125 8.23 -9.85 -5.17
N ILE A 126 8.30 -8.69 -5.83
CA ILE A 126 7.28 -7.64 -5.77
C ILE A 126 6.25 -7.93 -6.85
N PRO A 127 4.94 -8.05 -6.53
CA PRO A 127 3.89 -8.32 -7.50
C PRO A 127 3.58 -7.08 -8.34
N ILE A 128 4.54 -6.66 -9.17
CA ILE A 128 4.55 -5.33 -9.79
C ILE A 128 3.32 -5.12 -10.69
N THR A 129 2.85 -6.18 -11.34
CA THR A 129 1.67 -6.15 -12.21
C THR A 129 0.42 -5.72 -11.44
N SER A 130 0.16 -6.35 -10.29
CA SER A 130 -0.99 -6.02 -9.44
C SER A 130 -0.76 -4.75 -8.62
N LEU A 131 0.48 -4.52 -8.14
CA LEU A 131 0.84 -3.35 -7.35
C LEU A 131 0.56 -2.03 -8.08
N ARG A 132 0.69 -1.99 -9.41
CA ARG A 132 0.34 -0.82 -10.23
C ARG A 132 -1.10 -0.35 -10.04
N GLN A 133 -2.02 -1.28 -9.80
CA GLN A 133 -3.43 -0.97 -9.54
C GLN A 133 -3.63 -0.68 -8.05
N TRP A 134 -3.05 -1.50 -7.18
CA TRP A 134 -3.21 -1.35 -5.73
C TRP A 134 -2.64 -0.04 -5.19
N ILE A 135 -1.52 0.46 -5.73
CA ILE A 135 -0.95 1.74 -5.30
C ILE A 135 -1.89 2.93 -5.56
N LEU A 136 -2.78 2.82 -6.54
CA LEU A 136 -3.83 3.81 -6.85
C LEU A 136 -5.12 3.60 -6.05
N GLY A 137 -5.24 2.50 -5.30
CA GLY A 137 -6.49 2.14 -4.62
C GLY A 137 -7.50 1.47 -5.55
N LEU A 138 -7.05 0.90 -6.67
CA LEU A 138 -7.87 0.06 -7.55
C LEU A 138 -7.65 -1.42 -7.23
N PRO A 139 -8.67 -2.29 -7.35
CA PRO A 139 -8.53 -3.71 -7.01
C PRO A 139 -7.74 -4.50 -8.06
N GLY A 140 -7.54 -3.95 -9.27
CA GLY A 140 -7.02 -4.70 -10.41
C GLY A 140 -7.99 -5.83 -10.78
N ASP A 141 -7.45 -7.03 -10.97
CA ASP A 141 -8.22 -8.24 -11.27
C ASP A 141 -8.80 -8.93 -10.01
N ALA A 142 -8.57 -8.37 -8.82
CA ALA A 142 -9.08 -8.95 -7.59
C ALA A 142 -10.60 -8.78 -7.47
N THR A 143 -11.29 -9.88 -7.13
CA THR A 143 -12.73 -9.92 -6.88
C THR A 143 -13.07 -9.99 -5.39
N ASP A 144 -12.13 -10.43 -4.55
CA ASP A 144 -12.28 -10.42 -3.09
C ASP A 144 -11.60 -9.17 -2.51
N TYR A 145 -12.42 -8.18 -2.18
CA TYR A 145 -11.96 -6.95 -1.55
C TYR A 145 -13.05 -6.29 -0.70
N LYS A 146 -12.63 -5.41 0.20
CA LYS A 146 -13.51 -4.64 1.09
C LYS A 146 -13.31 -3.16 0.91
N LEU A 147 -14.37 -2.39 1.12
CA LEU A 147 -14.35 -0.93 1.08
C LEU A 147 -14.45 -0.32 2.49
N ASP A 148 -13.82 0.84 2.67
CA ASP A 148 -13.99 1.69 3.84
C ASP A 148 -15.31 2.49 3.78
N ASP A 149 -15.59 3.26 4.84
CA ASP A 149 -16.81 4.06 4.96
C ASP A 149 -16.94 5.19 3.93
N GLN A 150 -15.85 5.51 3.22
CA GLN A 150 -15.78 6.51 2.17
C GLN A 150 -15.80 5.89 0.76
N TYR A 151 -16.14 4.60 0.64
CA TYR A 151 -16.19 3.86 -0.62
C TYR A 151 -14.83 3.77 -1.31
N ARG A 152 -13.75 3.61 -0.54
CA ARG A 152 -12.39 3.38 -1.05
C ARG A 152 -11.90 2.02 -0.61
N LEU A 153 -10.92 1.47 -1.31
CA LEU A 153 -10.37 0.16 -1.04
C LEU A 153 -9.74 0.10 0.37
N SER A 154 -10.08 -0.91 1.16
CA SER A 154 -9.57 -1.09 2.53
C SER A 154 -8.79 -2.39 2.72
N GLU A 155 -9.20 -3.44 1.99
CA GLU A 155 -8.55 -4.74 1.98
C GLU A 155 -8.72 -5.37 0.59
N VAL A 156 -7.71 -6.09 0.11
CA VAL A 156 -7.79 -6.97 -1.08
C VAL A 156 -7.19 -8.31 -0.71
N ASN A 157 -7.84 -9.40 -1.12
CA ASN A 157 -7.21 -10.72 -1.17
C ASN A 157 -7.13 -11.14 -2.64
N TYR A 158 -5.94 -11.51 -3.09
CA TYR A 158 -5.69 -11.85 -4.48
C TYR A 158 -4.77 -13.06 -4.60
N SER A 159 -5.22 -14.08 -5.31
CA SER A 159 -4.44 -15.28 -5.56
C SER A 159 -4.12 -15.40 -7.03
N GLN A 160 -2.83 -15.54 -7.35
CA GLN A 160 -2.34 -15.75 -8.72
C GLN A 160 -1.05 -16.58 -8.68
N ASN A 161 -0.90 -17.51 -9.62
CA ASN A 161 0.30 -18.35 -9.76
C ASN A 161 0.72 -19.05 -8.46
N GLY A 162 -0.26 -19.50 -7.66
CA GLY A 162 -0.03 -20.19 -6.39
C GLY A 162 0.37 -19.29 -5.21
N LYS A 163 0.50 -17.97 -5.41
CA LYS A 163 0.75 -16.98 -4.36
C LYS A 163 -0.57 -16.33 -3.94
N THR A 164 -0.72 -16.03 -2.65
CA THR A 164 -1.90 -15.33 -2.12
C THR A 164 -1.49 -14.07 -1.39
N TRP A 165 -1.75 -12.94 -2.03
CA TRP A 165 -1.48 -11.61 -1.50
C TRP A 165 -2.70 -11.10 -0.73
N LYS A 166 -2.46 -10.61 0.47
CA LYS A 166 -3.38 -9.75 1.19
C LYS A 166 -2.84 -8.33 1.19
N VAL A 167 -3.66 -7.36 0.79
CA VAL A 167 -3.33 -5.94 0.80
C VAL A 167 -4.22 -5.24 1.82
N VAL A 168 -3.64 -4.43 2.69
CA VAL A 168 -4.36 -3.62 3.68
C VAL A 168 -3.99 -2.16 3.50
N TYR A 169 -5.00 -1.30 3.39
CA TYR A 169 -4.83 0.14 3.22
C TYR A 169 -4.86 0.82 4.59
N GLY A 170 -3.82 1.58 4.92
CA GLY A 170 -3.70 2.27 6.21
C GLY A 170 -4.31 3.66 6.23
N GLY A 171 -4.59 4.23 5.05
CA GLY A 171 -5.22 5.55 4.91
C GLY A 171 -5.16 6.06 3.48
N TYR A 172 -5.73 7.25 3.28
CA TYR A 172 -5.80 7.94 2.00
C TYR A 172 -5.38 9.42 2.18
N ASP A 173 -4.71 9.97 1.18
CA ASP A 173 -4.42 11.39 1.04
C ASP A 173 -5.66 12.10 0.48
N SER A 174 -6.28 12.95 1.28
CA SER A 174 -7.44 13.75 0.89
C SER A 174 -7.07 15.06 0.18
N ASN A 175 -5.78 15.39 0.07
CA ASN A 175 -5.32 16.57 -0.66
C ASN A 175 -5.25 16.32 -2.17
N SER A 176 -5.15 15.06 -2.60
CA SER A 176 -5.30 14.67 -4.00
C SER A 176 -6.79 14.56 -4.37
N LYS A 177 -7.11 14.80 -5.64
CA LYS A 177 -8.43 14.56 -6.20
C LYS A 177 -8.29 13.66 -7.45
N PRO A 178 -8.87 12.44 -7.44
CA PRO A 178 -9.52 11.78 -6.31
C PRO A 178 -8.55 11.49 -5.14
N ALA A 179 -9.08 11.11 -3.98
CA ALA A 179 -8.25 10.69 -2.84
C ALA A 179 -7.50 9.40 -3.19
N LEU A 180 -6.18 9.37 -2.97
CA LEU A 180 -5.32 8.21 -3.28
C LEU A 180 -4.73 7.62 -2.00
N PRO A 181 -4.33 6.33 -1.99
CA PRO A 181 -3.76 5.71 -0.79
C PRO A 181 -2.60 6.52 -0.20
N SER A 182 -2.53 6.65 1.12
CA SER A 182 -1.39 7.26 1.83
C SER A 182 -0.49 6.20 2.49
N SER A 183 -1.00 4.98 2.67
CA SER A 183 -0.19 3.82 3.01
C SER A 183 -0.89 2.52 2.64
N LEU A 184 -0.10 1.51 2.28
CA LEU A 184 -0.57 0.13 2.10
C LEU A 184 0.49 -0.88 2.54
N GLU A 185 0.04 -2.02 3.03
CA GLU A 185 0.85 -3.18 3.37
C GLU A 185 0.35 -4.39 2.57
N LEU A 186 1.26 -5.04 1.84
CA LEU A 186 1.01 -6.27 1.11
C LEU A 186 1.70 -7.41 1.86
N THR A 187 1.01 -8.54 2.04
CA THR A 187 1.56 -9.72 2.72
C THR A 187 1.29 -10.99 1.93
N GLU A 188 2.30 -11.84 1.81
CA GLU A 188 2.25 -13.18 1.21
C GLU A 188 3.15 -14.10 2.03
N GLY A 189 2.59 -15.08 2.73
CA GLY A 189 3.35 -15.90 3.68
C GLY A 189 4.09 -15.06 4.73
N SER A 190 5.43 -15.21 4.79
CA SER A 190 6.30 -14.39 5.66
C SER A 190 6.75 -13.06 5.02
N GLN A 191 6.47 -12.86 3.73
CA GLN A 191 6.87 -11.67 2.98
C GLN A 191 5.91 -10.52 3.24
N ARG A 192 6.46 -9.32 3.44
CA ARG A 192 5.69 -8.09 3.63
C ARG A 192 6.33 -6.95 2.86
N ILE A 193 5.51 -6.21 2.12
CA ILE A 193 5.88 -4.97 1.45
C ILE A 193 5.07 -3.85 2.07
N LYS A 194 5.72 -2.81 2.57
CA LYS A 194 5.07 -1.63 3.15
C LYS A 194 5.42 -0.41 2.32
N LEU A 195 4.39 0.34 1.96
CA LEU A 195 4.48 1.61 1.28
C LEU A 195 3.81 2.67 2.14
N LYS A 196 4.52 3.75 2.44
CA LYS A 196 3.96 4.96 3.04
C LYS A 196 4.26 6.12 2.12
N MET A 197 3.24 6.71 1.53
CA MET A 197 3.33 7.80 0.59
C MET A 197 3.43 9.12 1.37
N ASP A 198 4.36 9.99 0.97
CA ASP A 198 4.48 11.33 1.55
C ASP A 198 3.52 12.32 0.87
N ASN A 199 3.32 12.18 -0.44
CA ASN A 199 2.42 12.99 -1.25
C ASN A 199 2.11 12.33 -2.61
N TRP A 200 1.14 12.92 -3.31
CA TRP A 200 0.77 12.59 -4.68
C TRP A 200 0.84 13.81 -5.60
N ILE A 201 1.20 13.57 -6.85
CA ILE A 201 1.02 14.50 -7.97
C ILE A 201 0.26 13.75 -9.06
N VAL A 202 -0.87 14.28 -9.51
CA VAL A 202 -1.77 13.61 -10.46
C VAL A 202 -2.21 14.56 -11.57
N LYS A 203 -2.48 14.02 -12.76
CA LYS A 203 -3.00 14.77 -13.93
C LYS A 203 -4.03 13.96 -14.70
#